data_AF-A0A6N7BSE0-F1
#
_entry.id   AF-A0A6N7BSE0-F1
#
_cell.length_a   1.000
_cell.length_b   1.000
_cell.length_c   1.000
_cell.angle_alpha   90.00
_cell.angle_beta   90.00
_cell.angle_gamma   90.00
#
_symmetry.space_group_name_H-M   'P 1'
#
loop_
_entity.id
_entity.type
_entity.pdbx_description
1 polymer ?
#
loop_
_entity_poly.entity_id
_entity_poly.type
_entity_poly.pdbx_seq_one_letter_code
_entity_poly.pdbx_strand_id
1 'polypeptide(L)'
;MAAISLDGIDQKVADRVVELIIPKIEERINQTLKSDKLLTQDEVMEKLHVGYELFKRDYYPTMPHIGHGRGIRYSEKAVDKWIEENQETLI
;
A
#
# COMPACT_ATOMS: atom_id res chain seq x y z
N MET A 1 -7.29 30.03 14.04
CA MET A 1 -6.15 29.77 13.14
C MET A 1 -5.01 30.68 13.57
N ALA A 2 -3.87 30.12 13.98
CA ALA A 2 -2.71 30.94 14.35
C ALA A 2 -2.06 31.45 13.06
N ALA A 3 -2.13 32.76 12.82
CA ALA A 3 -1.37 33.40 11.75
C ALA A 3 0.09 33.48 12.22
N ILE A 4 0.97 32.73 11.56
CA ILE A 4 2.41 32.91 11.73
C ILE A 4 2.75 34.25 11.06
N SER A 5 3.00 35.29 11.87
CA SER A 5 3.54 36.55 11.37
C SER A 5 5.00 36.32 11.00
N LEU A 6 5.34 36.52 9.72
CA LEU A 6 6.68 36.36 9.14
C LEU A 6 7.44 37.68 9.06
N ASP A 7 6.98 38.73 9.74
CA ASP A 7 7.66 40.03 9.77
C ASP A 7 9.05 39.86 10.43
N GLY A 8 10.10 39.86 9.60
CA GLY A 8 11.50 39.80 10.02
C GLY A 8 12.28 38.54 9.63
N ILE A 9 11.70 37.60 8.86
CA ILE A 9 12.45 36.45 8.34
C ILE A 9 13.18 36.86 7.05
N ASP A 10 14.52 36.84 7.08
CA ASP A 10 15.36 36.98 5.89
C ASP A 10 14.95 35.94 4.84
N GLN A 11 14.74 36.37 3.61
CA GLN A 11 14.30 35.53 2.49
C GLN A 11 15.14 34.25 2.36
N LYS A 12 16.45 34.33 2.65
CA LYS A 12 17.35 33.17 2.64
C LYS A 12 17.00 32.11 3.68
N VAL A 13 16.48 32.53 4.83
CA VAL A 13 16.03 31.62 5.89
C VAL A 13 14.71 30.96 5.48
N ALA A 14 13.79 31.72 4.87
CA ALA A 14 12.55 31.16 4.33
C ALA A 14 12.85 30.13 3.23
N ASP A 15 13.74 30.46 2.29
CA ASP A 15 14.16 29.57 1.20
C ASP A 15 14.78 28.27 1.76
N ARG A 16 15.66 28.39 2.77
CA ARG A 16 16.29 27.23 3.41
C ARG A 16 15.30 26.34 4.15
N VAL A 17 14.27 26.92 4.76
CA VAL A 17 13.21 26.18 5.44
C VAL A 17 12.36 25.42 4.41
N VAL A 18 12.03 26.05 3.28
CA VAL A 18 11.28 25.40 2.18
C VAL A 18 12.08 24.23 1.59
N GLU A 19 13.38 24.40 1.35
CA GLU A 19 14.29 23.34 0.88
C GLU A 19 14.29 22.10 1.81
N LEU A 20 14.18 22.31 3.13
CA LEU A 20 14.21 21.23 4.11
C LEU A 20 12.84 20.57 4.34
N ILE A 21 11.76 21.32 4.13
CA ILE A 21 10.39 20.86 4.40
C ILE A 21 9.81 20.12 3.20
N ILE A 22 10.01 20.59 1.97
CA ILE A 22 9.43 19.97 0.76
C ILE A 22 9.78 18.47 0.67
N PRO A 23 11.05 18.02 0.79
CA PRO A 23 11.38 16.60 0.68
C PRO A 23 10.69 15.74 1.75
N LYS A 24 10.53 16.27 2.97
CA LYS A 24 9.85 15.57 4.07
C LYS A 24 8.35 15.47 3.83
N ILE A 25 7.76 16.47 3.20
CA ILE A 25 6.36 16.43 2.78
C ILE A 25 6.20 15.39 1.66
N GLU A 26 7.05 15.42 0.64
CA GLU A 26 7.03 14.45 -0.46
C GLU A 26 7.22 13.01 0.03
N GLU A 27 8.13 12.78 0.98
CA GLU A 27 8.34 11.47 1.61
C GLU A 27 7.07 10.99 2.33
N ARG A 28 6.46 11.86 3.14
CA ARG A 28 5.19 11.53 3.85
C ARG A 28 4.05 11.30 2.88
N ILE A 29 3.96 12.10 1.82
CA ILE A 29 2.95 11.94 0.78
C ILE A 29 3.15 10.61 0.06
N ASN A 30 4.37 10.24 -0.34
CA ASN A 30 4.65 8.98 -1.01
C ASN A 30 4.40 7.74 -0.13
N GLN A 31 4.68 7.85 1.18
CA GLN A 31 4.34 6.81 2.15
C GLN A 31 2.82 6.66 2.33
N THR A 32 2.07 7.76 2.25
CA THR A 32 0.61 7.78 2.49
C THR A 32 -0.21 7.52 1.22
N LEU A 33 0.27 7.96 0.05
CA LEU A 33 -0.41 7.93 -1.24
C LEU A 33 0.04 6.81 -2.17
N LYS A 34 0.90 5.87 -1.73
CA LYS A 34 1.02 4.58 -2.44
C LYS A 34 -0.33 3.87 -2.33
N SER A 35 -1.21 4.22 -3.27
CA SER A 35 -2.53 3.65 -3.46
C SER A 35 -2.33 2.16 -3.59
N ASP A 36 -3.04 1.43 -2.75
CA ASP A 36 -2.99 -0.01 -2.78
C ASP A 36 -3.50 -0.53 -4.13
N LYS A 37 -2.73 -1.43 -4.76
CA LYS A 37 -3.11 -2.01 -6.05
C LYS A 37 -4.15 -3.09 -5.79
N LEU A 38 -5.23 -3.08 -6.58
CA LEU A 38 -6.20 -4.17 -6.58
C LEU A 38 -5.81 -5.19 -7.65
N LEU A 39 -5.42 -6.39 -7.19
CA LEU A 39 -5.08 -7.53 -8.01
C LEU A 39 -6.33 -8.32 -8.40
N THR A 40 -6.27 -8.94 -9.57
CA THR A 40 -7.18 -10.00 -10.02
C THR A 40 -6.81 -11.33 -9.39
N GLN A 41 -7.71 -12.32 -9.48
CA GLN A 41 -7.41 -13.67 -9.00
C GLN A 41 -6.20 -14.27 -9.73
N ASP A 42 -6.09 -14.04 -11.04
CA ASP A 42 -4.99 -14.56 -11.86
C ASP A 42 -3.63 -13.99 -11.41
N GLU A 43 -3.57 -12.68 -11.13
CA GLU A 43 -2.36 -12.03 -10.60
C GLU A 43 -1.96 -12.58 -9.21
N VAL A 44 -2.94 -12.90 -8.35
CA VAL A 44 -2.65 -13.51 -7.04
C VAL A 44 -2.16 -14.95 -7.19
N MET A 45 -2.79 -15.74 -8.07
CA MET A 45 -2.35 -17.11 -8.35
C MET A 45 -0.94 -17.16 -8.94
N GLU A 46 -0.61 -16.22 -9.83
CA GLU A 46 0.74 -16.03 -10.37
C GLU A 46 1.72 -15.69 -9.25
N LYS A 47 1.37 -14.75 -8.35
CA LYS A 47 2.20 -14.37 -7.20
C LYS A 47 2.51 -15.55 -6.28
N LEU A 48 1.51 -16.39 -6.02
CA LEU A 48 1.63 -17.59 -5.19
C LEU A 48 2.24 -18.79 -5.92
N HIS A 49 2.40 -18.73 -7.25
CA HIS A 49 2.83 -19.84 -8.10
C HIS A 49 1.95 -21.09 -7.94
N VAL A 50 0.63 -20.91 -7.81
CA VAL A 50 -0.33 -22.01 -7.60
C VAL A 50 -1.35 -22.13 -8.73
N GLY A 51 -1.83 -23.36 -8.95
CA GLY A 51 -2.93 -23.63 -9.87
C GLY A 51 -4.30 -23.29 -9.26
N TYR A 52 -5.29 -23.09 -10.14
CA TYR A 52 -6.66 -22.70 -9.78
C TYR A 52 -7.31 -23.60 -8.72
N GLU A 53 -7.20 -24.92 -8.87
CA GLU A 53 -7.82 -25.87 -7.93
C GLU A 53 -7.23 -25.77 -6.52
N LEU A 54 -5.91 -25.61 -6.43
CA LEU A 54 -5.21 -25.43 -5.16
C LEU A 54 -5.58 -24.08 -4.53
N PHE A 55 -5.57 -23.02 -5.34
CA PHE A 55 -5.99 -21.69 -4.92
C PHE A 55 -7.38 -21.70 -4.31
N LYS A 56 -8.36 -22.29 -5.01
CA LYS A 56 -9.76 -22.31 -4.58
C LYS A 56 -9.98 -23.11 -3.30
N ARG A 57 -9.21 -24.19 -3.10
CA ARG A 57 -9.35 -25.06 -1.94
C ARG A 57 -8.67 -24.48 -0.69
N ASP A 58 -7.44 -23.99 -0.85
CA ASP A 58 -6.56 -23.75 0.29
C ASP A 58 -6.34 -22.25 0.59
N TYR A 59 -6.49 -21.38 -0.41
CA TYR A 59 -6.17 -19.95 -0.29
C TYR A 59 -7.43 -19.08 -0.31
N TYR A 60 -8.34 -19.31 -1.26
CA TYR A 60 -9.56 -18.52 -1.43
C TYR A 60 -10.43 -18.40 -0.16
N PRO A 61 -10.61 -19.45 0.68
CA PRO A 61 -11.47 -19.36 1.87
C PRO A 61 -10.92 -18.45 2.97
N THR A 62 -9.60 -18.25 3.02
CA THR A 62 -8.90 -17.56 4.11
C THR A 62 -8.27 -16.23 3.67
N MET A 63 -8.08 -16.03 2.36
CA MET A 63 -7.44 -14.86 1.79
C MET A 63 -8.41 -13.66 1.72
N PRO A 64 -8.01 -12.47 2.20
CA PRO A 64 -8.84 -11.26 2.17
C PRO A 64 -9.11 -10.80 0.74
N HIS A 65 -10.39 -10.59 0.43
CA HIS A 65 -10.84 -10.16 -0.90
C HIS A 65 -12.06 -9.25 -0.82
N ILE A 66 -12.29 -8.51 -1.90
CA ILE A 66 -13.39 -7.55 -2.06
C ILE A 66 -14.29 -8.02 -3.21
N GLY A 67 -15.59 -8.06 -2.95
CA GLY A 67 -16.60 -8.43 -3.94
C GLY A 67 -16.89 -9.93 -4.01
N HIS A 68 -17.71 -10.33 -4.99
CA HIS A 68 -18.16 -11.70 -5.18
C HIS A 68 -18.22 -12.08 -6.67
N GLY A 69 -18.15 -13.39 -6.96
CA GLY A 69 -18.24 -13.92 -8.33
C GLY A 69 -17.07 -13.48 -9.22
N ARG A 70 -17.37 -13.00 -10.43
CA ARG A 70 -16.34 -12.56 -11.41
C ARG A 70 -15.72 -11.19 -11.08
N GLY A 71 -16.28 -10.46 -10.13
CA GLY A 71 -15.83 -9.12 -9.74
C GLY A 71 -14.81 -9.09 -8.61
N ILE A 72 -14.31 -10.24 -8.17
CA ILE A 72 -13.43 -10.32 -7.00
C ILE A 72 -12.11 -9.59 -7.26
N ARG A 73 -11.65 -8.84 -6.26
CA ARG A 73 -10.38 -8.13 -6.24
C ARG A 73 -9.65 -8.36 -4.92
N TYR A 74 -8.34 -8.35 -4.98
CA TYR A 74 -7.47 -8.56 -3.84
C TYR A 74 -6.58 -7.34 -3.63
N SER A 75 -6.59 -6.77 -2.43
CA SER A 75 -5.64 -5.73 -2.06
C SER A 75 -4.23 -6.33 -2.06
N GLU A 76 -3.31 -5.76 -2.82
CA GLU A 76 -1.92 -6.25 -2.89
C GLU A 76 -1.29 -6.26 -1.49
N LYS A 77 -1.48 -5.18 -0.71
CA LYS A 77 -0.98 -5.11 0.68
C LYS A 77 -1.60 -6.19 1.58
N ALA A 78 -2.89 -6.47 1.44
CA ALA A 78 -3.56 -7.49 2.24
C ALA A 78 -3.11 -8.91 1.86
N VAL A 79 -2.85 -9.16 0.57
CA VAL A 79 -2.28 -10.41 0.08
C VAL A 79 -0.86 -10.59 0.62
N ASP A 80 -0.02 -9.55 0.55
CA ASP A 80 1.36 -9.61 1.07
C ASP A 80 1.40 -9.93 2.55
N LYS A 81 0.59 -9.21 3.33
CA LYS A 81 0.45 -9.48 4.76
C LYS A 81 -0.06 -10.89 5.05
N TRP A 82 -1.05 -11.36 4.29
CA TRP A 82 -1.56 -12.72 4.44
C TRP A 82 -0.47 -13.76 4.14
N ILE A 83 0.34 -13.56 3.10
CA ILE A 83 1.46 -14.46 2.76
C ILE A 83 2.47 -14.48 3.91
N GLU A 84 2.86 -13.33 4.45
CA GLU A 84 3.77 -13.24 5.60
C GLU A 84 3.23 -14.00 6.83
N GLU A 85 1.94 -13.88 7.12
CA GLU A 85 1.30 -14.52 8.28
C GLU A 85 1.08 -16.04 8.11
N ASN A 86 0.97 -16.54 6.88
CA ASN A 86 0.63 -17.94 6.60
C ASN A 86 1.82 -18.75 6.01
N GLN A 87 2.99 -18.13 5.83
CA GLN A 87 4.17 -18.77 5.24
C GLN A 87 4.71 -19.96 6.05
N GLU A 88 4.58 -19.95 7.39
CA GLU A 88 5.00 -21.10 8.23
C GLU A 88 4.11 -22.33 8.06
N THR A 89 2.88 -22.16 7.57
CA THR A 89 1.91 -23.25 7.36
C THR A 89 1.90 -23.79 5.92
N LEU A 90 2.72 -23.22 5.04
CA LEU A 90 2.80 -23.52 3.61
C LEU A 90 4.03 -24.36 3.20
N ILE A 91 4.83 -24.82 4.18
CA ILE A 91 6.01 -25.71 4.00
C ILE A 91 5.61 -27.18 4.22
#